data_AF-A0A2G6D5A1-F1
#
_entry.id   AF-A0A2G6D5A1-F1
#
_cell.length_a   1.000
_cell.length_b   1.000
_cell.length_c   1.000
_cell.angle_alpha   90.00
_cell.angle_beta   90.00
_cell.angle_gamma   90.00
#
_symmetry.space_group_name_H-M   'P 1'
#
loop_
_entity.id
_entity.type
_entity.pdbx_description
1 polymer ?
#
loop_
_entity_poly.entity_id
_entity_poly.type
_entity_poly.pdbx_seq_one_letter_code
_entity_poly.pdbx_strand_id
1 'polypeptide(L)' 'MGTCRNHPDRESGYRCMKYGYYLCEECLCCNDLDMFCKARSSCIIYFLTSKKGKELDEITEAGN' A
#
# COMPACT_ATOMS: atom_id res chain seq x y z
N MET A 1 9.98 11.53 -10.53
CA MET A 1 9.89 10.68 -9.33
C MET A 1 9.82 11.58 -8.11
N GLY A 2 9.11 11.18 -7.05
CA GLY A 2 8.91 12.00 -5.85
C GLY A 2 9.62 11.39 -4.64
N THR A 3 9.66 12.11 -3.52
CA THR A 3 10.23 11.59 -2.26
C THR A 3 9.14 11.06 -1.35
N CYS A 4 9.46 10.02 -0.58
CA CYS A 4 8.52 9.46 0.39
C CYS A 4 8.10 10.53 1.40
N ARG A 5 6.79 10.64 1.66
CA ARG A 5 6.24 11.59 2.65
C ARG A 5 6.87 11.44 4.04
N ASN A 6 7.20 10.20 4.42
CA ASN A 6 7.76 9.88 5.73
C ASN A 6 9.30 9.84 5.73
N HIS A 7 9.91 9.72 4.55
CA HIS A 7 11.36 9.66 4.38
C HIS A 7 11.78 10.59 3.24
N PRO A 8 12.09 11.86 3.55
CA PRO A 8 12.50 12.83 2.52
C PRO A 8 13.81 12.45 1.83
N ASP A 9 14.63 11.63 2.48
CA ASP A 9 15.90 11.12 1.95
C ASP A 9 15.72 9.99 0.92
N ARG A 10 14.50 9.45 0.78
CA ARG A 10 14.22 8.33 -0.12
C ARG A 10 13.38 8.76 -1.31
N GLU A 11 13.90 8.53 -2.50
CA GLU A 11 13.09 8.58 -3.71
C GLU A 11 12.13 7.40 -3.76
N SER A 12 10.94 7.64 -4.33
CA SER A 12 9.96 6.60 -4.57
C SER A 12 9.18 6.85 -5.86
N GLY A 13 8.90 5.76 -6.57
CA GLY A 13 7.97 5.73 -7.69
C GLY A 13 6.51 5.47 -7.28
N TYR A 14 6.25 5.04 -6.04
CA TYR A 14 4.90 4.65 -5.62
C TYR A 14 4.09 5.86 -5.19
N ARG A 15 3.25 6.34 -6.10
CA ARG A 15 2.34 7.47 -5.88
C ARG A 15 0.94 7.01 -5.47
N CYS A 16 0.40 7.60 -4.42
CA CYS A 16 -1.02 7.47 -4.11
C CYS A 16 -1.85 8.23 -5.16
N MET A 17 -2.73 7.54 -5.87
CA MET A 17 -3.58 8.17 -6.89
C MET A 17 -4.70 9.05 -6.30
N LYS A 18 -5.13 8.78 -5.05
CA LYS A 18 -6.16 9.56 -4.34
C LYS A 18 -5.63 10.91 -3.84
N TYR A 19 -4.48 10.88 -3.16
CA TYR A 19 -3.92 12.05 -2.46
C TYR A 19 -2.66 12.63 -3.12
N GLY A 20 -2.06 11.93 -4.08
CA GLY A 20 -0.92 12.41 -4.85
C GLY A 20 0.45 12.35 -4.16
N TYR A 21 0.54 11.95 -2.89
CA TYR A 21 1.81 11.78 -2.18
C TYR A 21 2.54 10.49 -2.60
N TYR A 22 3.84 10.43 -2.32
CA TYR A 22 4.68 9.26 -2.58
C TYR A 22 5.02 8.51 -1.28
N LEU A 23 5.18 7.20 -1.37
CA LEU A 23 5.56 6.32 -0.25
C LEU A 23 6.70 5.39 -0.66
N CYS A 24 7.73 5.22 0.15
CA CYS A 24 8.72 4.15 -0.06
C CYS A 24 8.11 2.77 0.30
N GLU A 25 8.80 1.69 -0.06
CA GLU A 25 8.36 0.30 0.19
C GLU A 25 8.08 0.00 1.67
N GLU A 26 8.86 0.60 2.58
CA GLU A 26 8.64 0.44 4.02
C GLU A 26 7.38 1.15 4.51
N CYS A 27 7.11 2.33 3.95
CA CYS A 27 5.91 3.13 4.27
C CYS A 27 4.72 2.80 3.38
N LEU A 28 4.84 1.80 2.50
CA LEU A 28 3.87 1.45 1.48
C LEU A 28 2.65 0.79 2.11
N CYS A 29 1.86 1.58 2.83
CA CYS A 29 0.61 1.20 3.46
C CYS A 29 -0.50 2.17 3.05
N CYS A 30 -1.67 1.64 2.73
CA CYS A 30 -2.85 2.47 2.46
C CYS A 30 -3.37 3.03 3.79
N ASN A 31 -2.99 4.27 4.12
CA ASN A 31 -3.47 4.97 5.33
C ASN A 31 -4.94 5.43 5.22
N ASP A 32 -5.53 5.28 4.04
CA ASP A 32 -6.92 5.64 3.80
C ASP A 32 -7.84 4.47 4.20
N LEU A 33 -8.41 4.59 5.40
CA LEU A 33 -9.38 3.65 5.99
C LEU A 33 -10.81 3.91 5.51
N ASP A 34 -11.03 5.01 4.78
CA ASP A 34 -12.33 5.33 4.20
C ASP A 34 -12.63 4.33 3.07
N MET A 35 -13.66 3.52 3.29
CA MET A 35 -13.91 2.22 2.63
C MET A 35 -14.05 2.27 1.09
N PHE A 36 -14.01 3.45 0.47
CA PHE A 36 -14.23 3.62 -0.97
C PHE A 36 -13.14 4.45 -1.66
N CYS A 37 -11.99 3.82 -1.94
CA CYS A 37 -11.00 4.38 -2.86
C CYS A 37 -11.34 3.97 -4.31
N LYS A 38 -11.77 4.91 -5.16
CA LYS A 38 -12.09 4.62 -6.59
C LYS A 38 -10.93 4.01 -7.37
N ALA A 39 -9.69 4.33 -6.99
CA ALA A 39 -8.49 3.80 -7.61
C ALA A 39 -8.09 2.40 -7.09
N ARG A 40 -8.86 1.78 -6.17
CA ARG A 40 -8.51 0.50 -5.50
C ARG A 40 -8.04 -0.58 -6.48
N SER A 41 -8.76 -0.76 -7.59
CA SER A 41 -8.47 -1.78 -8.60
C SER A 41 -7.15 -1.54 -9.36
N SER A 42 -6.67 -0.30 -9.41
CA SER A 42 -5.43 0.08 -10.10
C SER A 42 -4.36 0.61 -9.13
N CYS A 43 -4.59 0.55 -7.82
CA CYS A 43 -3.71 1.12 -6.82
C CYS A 43 -2.59 0.13 -6.49
N ILE A 44 -1.36 0.45 -6.91
CA ILE A 44 -0.18 -0.38 -6.64
C ILE A 44 0.09 -0.52 -5.13
N ILE A 45 -0.14 0.54 -4.35
CA ILE A 45 -0.01 0.53 -2.88
C ILE A 45 -0.95 -0.54 -2.31
N TYR A 46 -2.23 -0.53 -2.73
CA TYR A 46 -3.21 -1.51 -2.26
C TYR A 46 -2.82 -2.93 -2.65
N PHE A 47 -2.48 -3.16 -3.92
CA PHE A 47 -2.06 -4.46 -4.42
C PHE A 47 -0.88 -5.04 -3.64
N LEU A 48 0.15 -4.23 -3.40
CA LEU A 48 1.34 -4.64 -2.65
C LEU A 48 1.03 -4.85 -1.16
N THR A 49 0.17 -4.02 -0.54
CA THR A 49 -0.25 -4.22 0.85
C THR A 49 -1.14 -5.44 1.06
N SER A 50 -2.07 -5.71 0.13
CA SER A 50 -3.00 -6.84 0.22
C SER A 50 -2.30 -8.18 0.00
N LYS A 51 -1.29 -8.24 -0.87
CA LYS A 51 -0.43 -9.43 -0.98
C LYS A 51 0.26 -9.77 0.33
N LYS A 52 0.73 -8.74 1.06
CA LYS A 52 1.33 -8.88 2.39
C LYS A 52 0.34 -9.40 3.45
N GLY A 53 -0.95 -9.09 3.29
CA GLY A 53 -2.01 -9.56 4.19
C GLY A 53 -2.53 -10.97 3.89
N LYS A 54 -2.52 -11.41 2.61
CA LYS A 54 -3.03 -12.75 2.24
C LYS A 54 -2.16 -13.91 2.70
N GLU A 55 -0.86 -13.70 2.86
CA GLU A 55 0.03 -14.74 3.40
C GLU A 55 -0.29 -15.09 4.88
N LEU A 56 -1.00 -14.22 5.60
CA LEU A 56 -1.42 -14.48 6.99
C LEU A 56 -2.72 -15.30 7.09
N ASP A 57 -3.58 -15.24 6.07
CA ASP A 57 -4.90 -15.89 6.06
C ASP A 57 -4.80 -17.38 5.67
N GLU A 58 -3.83 -17.73 4.82
CA GLU A 58 -3.55 -19.12 4.41
C GLU A 58 -2.94 -19.98 5.52
N ILE A 59 -2.45 -19.37 6.61
CA ILE A 59 -1.90 -20.09 7.77
C ILE A 59 -3.02 -20.45 8.78
N THR A 60 -4.17 -19.77 8.73
CA THR A 60 -5.28 -19.97 9.68
C THR A 60 -6.31 -21.02 9.26
N GLU A 61 -6.32 -21.47 8.01
CA GLU A 61 -7.32 -22.44 7.51
C GLU A 61 -6.78 -23.87 7.28
N ALA A 62 -5.51 -24.15 7.59
CA ALA A 62 -4.92 -25.49 7.53
C ALA A 62 -4.78 -26.16 8.92
N GLY A 63 -5.71 -25.88 9.83
CA GLY A 63 -5.64 -26.31 11.23
C GLY A 63 -6.99 -26.62 11.88
N ASN A 64 -7.96 -27.15 11.13
CA ASN A 64 -9.15 -27.80 11.70
C ASN A 64 -9.48 -29.10 10.95
#